data_AF-A0A084YZK2-F1
#
_entry.id   AF-A0A084YZK2-F1
#
_cell.length_a   1.000
_cell.length_b   1.000
_cell.length_c   1.000
_cell.angle_alpha   90.00
_cell.angle_beta   90.00
_cell.angle_gamma   90.00
#
_symmetry.space_group_name_H-M   'P 1'
#
loop_
_entity.id
_entity.type
_entity.pdbx_description
1 polymer ?
#
loop_
_entity_poly.entity_id
_entity_poly.type
_entity_poly.pdbx_seq_one_letter_code
_entity_poly.pdbx_strand_id
1 'polypeptide(L)' 'MKPISRACTLPLQVEVEGRTWRLFDVYFTDSDWRKYSFYIYAINREHASYVVEDIKR' A
#
# COMPACT_ATOMS: atom_id res chain seq x y z
N MET A 1 -7.03 -30.55 11.20
CA MET A 1 -7.39 -29.49 10.23
C MET A 1 -6.17 -28.60 10.05
N LYS A 2 -5.61 -28.49 8.84
CA LYS A 2 -4.50 -27.56 8.57
C LYS A 2 -5.10 -26.16 8.38
N PRO A 3 -4.59 -25.10 9.04
CA PRO A 3 -5.03 -23.75 8.74
C PRO A 3 -4.69 -23.47 7.27
N ILE A 4 -5.69 -23.15 6.46
CA ILE A 4 -5.48 -22.56 5.15
C ILE A 4 -5.00 -21.14 5.43
N SER A 5 -3.69 -20.99 5.62
CA SER A 5 -3.03 -19.69 5.49
C SER A 5 -3.19 -19.29 4.02
N ARG A 6 -4.23 -18.50 3.74
CA ARG A 6 -4.37 -17.77 2.47
C ARG A 6 -3.19 -16.80 2.38
N ALA A 7 -2.08 -17.26 1.82
CA ALA A 7 -1.00 -16.38 1.42
C ALA A 7 -1.58 -15.42 0.38
N CYS A 8 -1.72 -14.15 0.74
CA CYS A 8 -2.16 -13.12 -0.19
C CYS A 8 -0.91 -12.61 -0.92
N THR A 9 -0.71 -13.08 -2.15
CA THR A 9 0.39 -12.60 -2.99
C THR A 9 -0.01 -11.27 -3.63
N LEU A 10 0.64 -10.18 -3.21
CA LEU A 10 0.46 -8.88 -3.82
C LEU A 10 1.49 -8.73 -4.97
N PRO A 11 1.05 -8.60 -6.24
CA PRO A 11 1.98 -8.38 -7.33
C PRO A 11 2.68 -7.01 -7.19
N LEU A 12 3.97 -6.95 -7.52
CA LEU A 12 4.77 -5.71 -7.44
C LEU A 12 4.26 -4.61 -8.37
N GLN A 13 3.53 -4.97 -9.42
CA GLN A 13 2.88 -4.06 -10.34
C GLN A 13 1.62 -4.66 -10.92
N VAL A 14 0.65 -3.82 -11.25
CA VAL A 14 -0.59 -4.18 -11.94
C VAL A 14 -0.87 -3.17 -13.04
N GLU A 15 -1.54 -3.60 -14.10
CA GLU A 15 -2.03 -2.70 -15.14
C GLU A 15 -3.52 -2.46 -14.93
N VAL A 16 -3.90 -1.19 -14.84
CA VAL A 16 -5.30 -0.76 -14.68
C VAL A 16 -5.53 0.36 -15.67
N GLU A 17 -6.49 0.18 -16.58
CA GLU A 17 -6.87 1.17 -17.59
C GLU A 17 -5.68 1.66 -18.46
N GLY A 18 -4.77 0.75 -18.83
CA GLY A 18 -3.59 1.06 -19.63
C GLY A 18 -2.49 1.80 -18.87
N ARG A 19 -2.59 1.90 -17.54
CA ARG A 19 -1.58 2.52 -16.69
C ARG A 19 -0.96 1.48 -15.73
N THR A 20 0.35 1.50 -15.63
CA THR A 20 1.07 0.67 -14.66
C THR A 20 1.01 1.30 -13.28
N TRP A 21 0.46 0.57 -12.33
CA TRP A 21 0.51 0.87 -10.92
C TRP A 21 1.54 -0.02 -10.25
N ARG A 22 2.32 0.54 -9.33
CA ARG A 22 3.38 -0.16 -8.60
C ARG A 22 2.99 -0.27 -7.14
N LEU A 23 3.33 -1.39 -6.53
CA LEU A 23 3.14 -1.63 -5.11
C LEU A 23 4.20 -0.85 -4.32
N PHE A 24 3.75 -0.08 -3.35
CA PHE A 24 4.60 0.63 -2.39
C PHE A 24 4.25 0.16 -0.98
N ASP A 25 5.28 -0.12 -0.20
CA ASP A 25 5.21 -0.24 1.25
C ASP A 25 5.19 1.15 1.88
N VAL A 26 4.25 1.37 2.79
CA VAL A 26 4.12 2.63 3.54
C VAL A 26 4.26 2.31 5.01
N TYR A 27 5.15 3.04 5.67
CA TYR A 27 5.31 3.04 7.11
C TYR A 27 5.16 4.46 7.62
N PHE A 28 4.25 4.69 8.57
CA PHE A 28 4.16 5.98 9.23
C PHE A 28 3.85 5.81 10.71
N THR A 29 4.24 6.82 11.49
CA THR A 29 3.93 6.93 12.91
C THR A 29 3.05 8.15 13.09
N ASP A 30 1.93 7.96 13.75
CA ASP A 30 1.02 9.03 14.10
C ASP A 30 1.53 9.83 15.32
N SER A 31 0.95 11.01 15.56
CA SER A 31 1.13 11.83 16.77
C SER A 31 0.98 11.05 18.08
N ASP A 32 0.10 10.04 18.13
CA ASP A 32 -0.10 9.16 19.28
C ASP A 32 0.92 8.00 19.39
N TRP A 33 2.05 8.08 18.66
CA TRP A 33 3.08 7.03 18.59
C TRP A 33 2.59 5.69 18.02
N ARG A 34 1.42 5.68 17.38
CA ARG A 34 0.87 4.49 16.73
C ARG A 34 1.58 4.27 15.41
N LYS A 35 2.11 3.07 15.23
CA LYS A 35 2.79 2.66 13.99
C LYS A 35 1.78 1.97 13.08
N TYR A 36 1.70 2.45 11.85
CA TYR A 36 0.89 1.85 10.82
C TYR A 36 1.80 1.41 9.67
N SER A 37 1.47 0.24 9.11
CA SER A 37 2.12 -0.27 7.91
C SER A 37 1.08 -0.85 6.98
N PHE A 38 1.08 -0.42 5.73
CA PHE A 38 0.16 -0.91 4.72
C PHE A 38 0.80 -0.84 3.33
N TYR A 39 0.21 -1.57 2.40
CA TYR A 39 0.61 -1.54 1.00
C TYR A 39 -0.38 -0.72 0.18
N ILE A 40 0.14 0.07 -0.76
CA ILE A 40 -0.70 0.79 -1.72
C ILE A 40 -0.18 0.60 -3.13
N TYR A 41 -1.10 0.59 -4.09
CA TYR A 41 -0.75 0.76 -5.48
C TYR A 41 -0.74 2.25 -5.81
N ALA A 42 0.34 2.73 -6.40
CA ALA A 42 0.42 4.10 -6.92
C ALA A 42 1.21 4.14 -8.23
N ILE A 43 1.06 5.24 -8.96
CA ILE A 43 1.72 5.44 -10.27
C ILE A 43 3.23 5.68 -10.06
N ASN A 44 3.56 6.52 -9.09
CA ASN A 44 4.93 6.86 -8.69
C ASN A 44 4.95 7.19 -7.19
N ARG A 45 6.14 7.53 -6.68
CA ARG A 45 6.33 7.83 -5.25
C ARG A 45 5.63 9.11 -4.82
N GLU A 46 5.58 10.13 -5.68
CA GLU A 46 4.84 11.36 -5.37
C GLU A 46 3.34 11.09 -5.24
N HIS A 47 2.74 10.34 -6.17
CA HIS A 47 1.33 9.94 -6.08
C HIS A 47 1.07 9.12 -4.81
N ALA A 48 1.97 8.20 -4.46
CA ALA A 48 1.89 7.46 -3.21
C ALA A 48 1.85 8.40 -1.98
N SER A 49 2.68 9.45 -1.95
CA SER A 49 2.67 10.42 -0.84
C SER A 49 1.35 11.18 -0.72
N TYR A 50 0.75 11.62 -1.84
CA TYR A 50 -0.54 12.29 -1.80
C TYR A 50 -1.67 11.38 -1.28
N VAL A 51 -1.70 10.11 -1.72
CA VAL A 51 -2.67 9.13 -1.24
C VAL A 51 -2.51 8.89 0.27
N VAL A 52 -1.27 8.80 0.76
CA VAL A 52 -1.00 8.61 2.19
C VAL A 52 -1.46 9.81 3.01
N GLU A 53 -1.24 11.04 2.54
CA GLU A 53 -1.73 12.24 3.24
C GLU A 53 -3.26 12.32 3.25
N ASP A 54 -3.94 11.87 2.20
CA ASP A 54 -5.41 11.78 2.16
C ASP A 54 -5.94 10.73 3.15
N ILE A 55 -5.26 9.57 3.28
CA ILE A 55 -5.63 8.50 4.23
C ILE A 55 -5.46 8.94 5.69
N LYS A 56 -4.50 9.82 5.98
CA LYS A 56 -4.24 10.33 7.34
C LYS A 56 -5.27 11.36 7.81
N ARG A 57 -6.08 11.89 6.90
CA ARG A 57 -7.02 12.98 7.16
C ARG A 57 -8.25 12.51 7.94
#